data_AF-A0A7L1HS43-F1
#
_entry.id   AF-A0A7L1HS43-F1
#
_cell.length_a   1.000
_cell.length_b   1.000
_cell.length_c   1.000
_cell.angle_alpha   90.00
_cell.angle_beta   90.00
_cell.angle_gamma   90.00
#
_symmetry.space_group_name_H-M   'P 1'
#
loop_
_entity.id
_entity.type
_entity.pdbx_description
1 polymer ?
#
loop_
_entity_poly.entity_id
_entity_poly.type
_entity_poly.pdbx_seq_one_letter_code
_entity_poly.pdbx_strand_id
1 'polypeptide(L)'
;GLFVTDYFTRTPRKLSPFRSFASIELFHFHIPEDTVIAVWNLITFKEQGGTFGDQCPDRSITVYFRSGAPSVINPLHTHFPRDTAVPGSFTLTLTWTLPNRTTGVFNVTSPLPGDWFLAAHLPKDEGKISVKGLYEECQYLFQPQLIVQRLVNIAVLYPGYVTEQTMAPHNRSSLYKVFVPSYTSRVLVEVLRCQGAEGCPLWLRVRAKAPPLHNSTALDCREHTPCQLALDLPFWQHWYYVLVEKHPGVPGPVSFQVTVQLTDCSRPSLARPPFLPSSASMNMPHSFGSAGGLGLGDNPPPASPNGTKHPVSVPTASPTGERCWPVRPTLRNELDTFSVHFYIFFGPNVSVPPDRPAVFVINLLPVLDSGGVLNLELRLNVSSLCGENVTVFGCLNHEVPLTSGDNTSVTCETESLAGFLLSVNATASLSRLRIPYPQTGSWYLSLRSLCATEHGFEPCTNVTAEVYLRAYLSPCINDCGIYGQCKLLRTNNYLYAACE
;
A
#
# COMPACT_ATOMS: atom_id res chain seq x y z
N GLY A 1 -13.40 -24.52 -2.02
CA GLY A 1 -11.94 -24.65 -2.10
C GLY A 1 -11.44 -25.41 -0.88
N LEU A 2 -10.24 -25.97 -0.97
CA LEU A 2 -9.54 -26.49 0.21
C LEU A 2 -9.01 -25.30 1.02
N PHE A 3 -9.07 -25.41 2.34
CA PHE A 3 -8.49 -24.44 3.26
C PHE A 3 -7.26 -25.06 3.94
N VAL A 4 -6.22 -24.25 4.11
CA VAL A 4 -5.04 -24.59 4.91
C VAL A 4 -4.97 -23.61 6.07
N THR A 5 -4.66 -24.12 7.25
CA THR A 5 -4.52 -23.29 8.46
C THR A 5 -3.06 -23.29 8.89
N ASP A 6 -2.46 -22.10 8.95
CA ASP A 6 -1.10 -21.90 9.45
C ASP A 6 -1.12 -21.24 10.84
N TYR A 7 -0.18 -21.63 11.69
CA TYR A 7 -0.06 -21.16 13.07
C TYR A 7 1.32 -20.52 13.29
N PHE A 8 1.33 -19.29 13.78
CA PHE A 8 2.54 -18.54 14.10
C PHE A 8 2.50 -18.07 15.55
N THR A 9 3.62 -18.13 16.24
CA THR A 9 3.74 -17.67 17.63
C THR A 9 5.01 -16.84 17.80
N ARG A 10 4.95 -15.83 18.67
CA ARG A 10 6.14 -15.11 19.12
C ARG A 10 6.42 -15.46 20.58
N THR A 11 7.67 -15.32 20.99
CA THR A 11 8.06 -15.55 22.38
C THR A 11 7.43 -14.50 23.29
N PRO A 12 7.04 -14.84 24.53
CA PRO A 12 6.58 -13.87 25.50
C PRO A 12 7.60 -12.74 25.71
N ARG A 13 7.15 -11.49 25.79
CA ARG A 13 7.98 -10.32 26.11
C ARG A 13 7.45 -9.58 27.32
N LYS A 14 8.35 -9.03 28.12
CA LYS A 14 8.01 -8.22 29.30
C LYS A 14 7.53 -6.86 28.85
N LEU A 15 6.32 -6.49 29.24
CA LEU A 15 5.78 -5.17 28.98
C LEU A 15 6.28 -4.16 30.00
N SER A 16 6.49 -2.93 29.53
CA SER A 16 6.85 -1.78 30.36
C SER A 16 5.73 -0.74 30.40
N PRO A 17 5.60 0.05 31.47
CA PRO A 17 4.73 1.22 31.50
C PRO A 17 5.08 2.19 30.38
N PHE A 18 4.07 2.72 29.70
CA PHE A 18 4.29 3.63 28.58
C PHE A 18 4.92 4.94 29.04
N ARG A 19 6.10 5.26 28.50
CA ARG A 19 6.82 6.54 28.69
C ARG A 19 7.07 7.22 27.36
N SER A 20 7.55 6.45 26.40
CA SER A 20 7.85 6.87 25.04
C SER A 20 7.64 5.69 24.09
N PHE A 21 7.78 5.90 22.78
CA PHE A 21 7.67 4.80 21.83
C PHE A 21 8.76 3.73 22.05
N ALA A 22 9.90 4.08 22.68
CA ALA A 22 10.94 3.13 23.05
C ALA A 22 10.52 2.13 24.15
N SER A 23 9.47 2.44 24.91
CA SER A 23 8.97 1.60 26.01
C SER A 23 7.98 0.51 25.58
N ILE A 24 7.63 0.45 24.30
CA ILE A 24 6.68 -0.55 23.77
C ILE A 24 7.41 -1.83 23.39
N GLU A 25 6.68 -2.94 23.46
CA GLU A 25 7.11 -4.18 22.83
C GLU A 25 6.47 -4.30 21.45
N LEU A 26 7.31 -4.36 20.42
CA LEU A 26 6.89 -4.51 19.02
C LEU A 26 6.93 -5.99 18.61
N PHE A 27 5.91 -6.46 17.89
CA PHE A 27 5.88 -7.80 17.32
C PHE A 27 5.59 -7.72 15.82
N HIS A 28 6.28 -8.54 15.05
CA HIS A 28 6.13 -8.61 13.60
C HIS A 28 5.53 -9.96 13.22
N PHE A 29 4.57 -9.95 12.29
CA PHE A 29 4.01 -11.14 11.66
C PHE A 29 3.95 -10.91 10.15
N HIS A 30 4.02 -11.99 9.38
CA HIS A 30 3.83 -11.95 7.94
C HIS A 30 2.56 -12.72 7.59
N ILE A 31 1.60 -12.05 6.94
CA ILE A 31 0.37 -12.68 6.46
C ILE A 31 0.57 -13.09 5.00
N PRO A 32 0.48 -14.39 4.67
CA PRO A 32 0.61 -14.84 3.30
C PRO A 32 -0.54 -14.37 2.40
N GLU A 33 -0.30 -14.38 1.09
CA GLU A 33 -1.35 -14.22 0.08
C GLU A 33 -2.42 -15.33 0.19
N ASP A 34 -3.57 -15.09 -0.43
CA ASP A 34 -4.73 -16.00 -0.43
C ASP A 34 -5.34 -16.25 0.98
N THR A 35 -5.02 -15.41 1.97
CA THR A 35 -5.58 -15.49 3.33
C THR A 35 -7.02 -14.96 3.36
N VAL A 36 -7.95 -15.76 3.89
CA VAL A 36 -9.37 -15.40 4.04
C VAL A 36 -9.71 -14.87 5.44
N ILE A 37 -9.01 -15.32 6.47
CA ILE A 37 -9.14 -14.81 7.84
C ILE A 37 -7.81 -14.91 8.58
N ALA A 38 -7.49 -13.89 9.36
CA ALA A 38 -6.40 -13.86 10.32
C ALA A 38 -6.97 -13.63 11.71
N VAL A 39 -6.55 -14.44 12.69
CA VAL A 39 -6.99 -14.37 14.07
C VAL A 39 -5.76 -14.31 14.97
N TRP A 40 -5.62 -13.21 15.70
CA TRP A 40 -4.64 -13.05 16.75
C TRP A 40 -5.23 -13.47 18.09
N ASN A 41 -4.59 -14.45 18.72
CA ASN A 41 -4.83 -14.82 20.11
C ASN A 41 -3.75 -14.15 20.98
N LEU A 42 -4.18 -13.28 21.87
CA LEU A 42 -3.32 -12.41 22.66
C LEU A 42 -3.31 -12.91 24.10
N ILE A 43 -2.21 -13.48 24.54
CA ILE A 43 -2.11 -14.09 25.86
C ILE A 43 -1.26 -13.19 26.75
N THR A 44 -1.77 -12.83 27.92
CA THR A 44 -1.00 -12.11 28.93
C THR A 44 -1.02 -12.89 30.24
N PHE A 45 0.11 -12.91 30.94
CA PHE A 45 0.21 -13.46 32.29
C PHE A 45 1.09 -12.59 33.19
N LYS A 46 0.90 -12.72 34.51
CA LYS A 46 1.67 -12.01 35.53
C LYS A 46 2.65 -12.95 36.22
N GLU A 47 3.86 -12.47 36.45
CA GLU A 47 4.88 -13.18 37.22
C GLU A 47 5.44 -12.31 38.32
N GLN A 48 5.78 -12.94 39.44
CA GLN A 48 6.49 -12.33 40.57
C GLN A 48 7.50 -13.36 41.09
N GLY A 49 8.80 -13.02 41.11
CA GLY A 49 9.84 -13.90 41.63
C GLY A 49 10.05 -15.23 40.89
N GLY A 50 9.55 -15.35 39.65
CA GLY A 50 9.53 -16.63 38.93
C GLY A 50 8.36 -17.55 39.30
N THR A 51 7.39 -17.05 40.07
CA THR A 51 6.10 -17.71 40.35
C THR A 51 4.94 -16.88 39.78
N PHE A 52 3.71 -17.42 39.83
CA PHE A 52 2.53 -16.68 39.41
C PHE A 52 2.32 -15.43 40.29
N GLY A 53 2.14 -14.28 39.65
CA GLY A 53 1.98 -12.99 40.33
C GLY A 53 0.56 -12.77 40.88
N ASP A 54 0.08 -13.63 41.78
CA ASP A 54 -1.26 -13.51 42.40
C ASP A 54 -1.46 -12.17 43.12
N GLN A 55 -0.40 -11.64 43.71
CA GLN A 55 -0.41 -10.37 44.44
C GLN A 55 -0.21 -9.15 43.51
N CYS A 56 -0.02 -9.37 42.21
CA CYS A 56 0.23 -8.30 41.27
C CYS A 56 -1.07 -7.61 40.84
N PRO A 57 -1.09 -6.27 40.83
CA PRO A 57 -2.29 -5.52 40.47
C PRO A 57 -2.71 -5.79 39.03
N ASP A 58 -4.01 -5.72 38.78
CA ASP A 58 -4.56 -5.79 37.43
C ASP A 58 -4.25 -4.50 36.67
N ARG A 59 -3.40 -4.58 35.66
CA ARG A 59 -3.07 -3.46 34.77
C ARG A 59 -3.55 -3.76 33.36
N SER A 60 -4.47 -2.95 32.83
CA SER A 60 -4.96 -3.14 31.46
C SER A 60 -3.82 -2.98 30.46
N ILE A 61 -3.82 -3.80 29.40
CA ILE A 61 -2.78 -3.76 28.36
C ILE A 61 -3.40 -3.26 27.07
N THR A 62 -2.77 -2.30 26.43
CA THR A 62 -3.22 -1.78 25.14
C THR A 62 -2.34 -2.34 24.04
N VAL A 63 -2.97 -2.87 22.99
CA VAL A 63 -2.32 -3.45 21.82
C VAL A 63 -2.82 -2.75 20.57
N TYR A 64 -1.89 -2.31 19.72
CA TYR A 64 -2.18 -1.67 18.44
C TYR A 64 -1.79 -2.57 17.28
N PHE A 65 -2.58 -2.58 16.20
CA PHE A 65 -2.33 -3.37 15.01
C PHE A 65 -2.30 -2.48 13.77
N ARG A 66 -1.30 -2.68 12.91
CA ARG A 66 -1.18 -2.00 11.63
C ARG A 66 -0.52 -2.90 10.59
N SER A 67 -1.04 -2.88 9.37
CA SER A 67 -0.43 -3.55 8.22
C SER A 67 0.64 -2.66 7.56
N GLY A 68 1.69 -3.28 7.05
CA GLY A 68 2.78 -2.68 6.28
C GLY A 68 3.89 -2.01 7.11
N ALA A 69 3.58 -1.46 8.28
CA ALA A 69 4.54 -0.76 9.13
C ALA A 69 4.08 -0.66 10.61
N PRO A 70 4.98 -0.37 11.57
CA PRO A 70 4.64 -0.12 12.96
C PRO A 70 3.58 0.98 13.15
N SER A 71 2.69 0.82 14.13
CA SER A 71 1.66 1.81 14.46
C SER A 71 2.26 3.10 14.99
N VAL A 72 1.79 4.27 14.52
CA VAL A 72 2.13 5.56 15.12
C VAL A 72 1.13 5.81 16.25
N ILE A 73 1.59 5.76 17.50
CA ILE A 73 0.72 5.82 18.67
C ILE A 73 1.00 7.06 19.52
N ASN A 74 -0.02 7.55 20.19
CA ASN A 74 0.09 8.66 21.14
C ASN A 74 -0.79 8.46 22.39
N PRO A 75 -0.46 7.48 23.25
CA PRO A 75 -1.20 7.23 24.49
C PRO A 75 -1.15 8.40 25.48
N LEU A 76 -0.17 9.31 25.35
CA LEU A 76 0.01 10.47 26.22
C LEU A 76 -0.73 11.72 25.75
N HIS A 77 -1.44 11.65 24.61
CA HIS A 77 -2.17 12.77 24.02
C HIS A 77 -1.31 14.03 23.81
N THR A 78 -0.04 13.84 23.43
CA THR A 78 0.86 14.94 23.05
C THR A 78 0.59 15.40 21.62
N HIS A 79 1.26 16.45 21.15
CA HIS A 79 1.02 16.99 19.80
C HIS A 79 2.17 16.62 18.85
N PHE A 80 1.85 15.95 17.74
CA PHE A 80 2.81 15.80 16.63
C PHE A 80 2.97 17.13 15.87
N PRO A 81 4.10 17.39 15.19
CA PRO A 81 4.19 18.52 14.27
C PRO A 81 3.03 18.52 13.27
N ARG A 82 2.56 19.70 12.85
CA ARG A 82 1.38 19.84 11.97
C ARG A 82 1.54 19.17 10.60
N ASP A 83 2.78 19.01 10.17
CA ASP A 83 3.21 18.37 8.92
C ASP A 83 3.48 16.87 9.08
N THR A 84 3.10 16.26 10.20
CA THR A 84 3.25 14.81 10.44
C THR A 84 1.95 14.06 10.18
N ALA A 85 2.00 13.08 9.29
CA ALA A 85 0.92 12.13 9.05
C ALA A 85 0.85 11.06 10.15
N VAL A 86 -0.35 10.77 10.63
CA VAL A 86 -0.62 9.70 11.61
C VAL A 86 -1.60 8.71 10.99
N PRO A 87 -1.10 7.63 10.36
CA PRO A 87 -1.97 6.60 9.78
C PRO A 87 -2.81 5.91 10.85
N GLY A 88 -4.06 5.56 10.51
CA GLY A 88 -4.94 4.82 11.41
C GLY A 88 -4.38 3.45 11.80
N SER A 89 -4.70 3.01 13.02
CA SER A 89 -4.36 1.69 13.56
C SER A 89 -5.53 1.11 14.33
N PHE A 90 -5.69 -0.22 14.30
CA PHE A 90 -6.66 -0.88 15.18
C PHE A 90 -6.12 -0.92 16.60
N THR A 91 -6.99 -0.76 17.60
CA THR A 91 -6.61 -0.75 19.02
C THR A 91 -7.48 -1.73 19.77
N LEU A 92 -6.88 -2.54 20.65
CA LEU A 92 -7.57 -3.43 21.56
C LEU A 92 -6.99 -3.28 22.96
N THR A 93 -7.86 -3.14 23.95
CA THR A 93 -7.46 -3.10 25.37
C THR A 93 -7.86 -4.41 26.04
N LEU A 94 -6.88 -5.09 26.63
CA LEU A 94 -7.05 -6.32 27.37
C LEU A 94 -7.28 -6.00 28.85
N THR A 95 -8.41 -6.46 29.38
CA THR A 95 -8.74 -6.41 30.81
C THR A 95 -8.58 -7.78 31.45
N TRP A 96 -8.29 -7.83 32.75
CA TRP A 96 -8.04 -9.08 33.47
C TRP A 96 -9.37 -9.78 33.76
N THR A 97 -9.53 -11.00 33.24
CA THR A 97 -10.70 -11.85 33.49
C THR A 97 -10.41 -13.01 34.44
N LEU A 98 -9.15 -13.47 34.49
CA LEU A 98 -8.66 -14.45 35.45
C LEU A 98 -7.49 -13.82 36.25
N PRO A 99 -7.25 -14.26 37.50
CA PRO A 99 -6.31 -13.60 38.42
C PRO A 99 -4.89 -13.43 37.86
N ASN A 100 -4.38 -14.42 37.12
CA ASN A 100 -3.01 -14.44 36.61
C ASN A 100 -2.88 -14.50 35.10
N ARG A 101 -4.00 -14.60 34.38
CA ARG A 101 -4.01 -14.76 32.93
C ARG A 101 -5.17 -13.98 32.33
N THR A 102 -4.92 -13.28 31.25
CA THR A 102 -5.99 -12.78 30.39
C THR A 102 -5.70 -13.14 28.95
N THR A 103 -6.77 -13.35 28.19
CA THR A 103 -6.71 -13.66 26.76
C THR A 103 -7.63 -12.73 26.00
N GLY A 104 -7.13 -12.14 24.93
CA GLY A 104 -7.94 -11.40 23.97
C GLY A 104 -7.87 -12.02 22.59
N VAL A 105 -8.89 -11.76 21.78
CA VAL A 105 -8.93 -12.19 20.39
C VAL A 105 -9.16 -10.97 19.50
N PHE A 106 -8.34 -10.83 18.47
CA PHE A 106 -8.52 -9.85 17.40
C PHE A 106 -8.56 -10.58 16.06
N ASN A 107 -9.61 -10.40 15.27
CA ASN A 107 -9.75 -11.06 13.98
C ASN A 107 -9.95 -10.05 12.84
N VAL A 108 -9.39 -10.38 11.69
CA VAL A 108 -9.54 -9.61 10.45
C VAL A 108 -9.93 -10.57 9.35
N THR A 109 -11.08 -10.33 8.73
CA THR A 109 -11.53 -11.06 7.55
C THR A 109 -10.98 -10.41 6.29
N SER A 110 -10.51 -11.23 5.34
CA SER A 110 -9.81 -10.78 4.13
C SER A 110 -8.70 -9.75 4.43
N PRO A 111 -7.71 -10.12 5.26
CA PRO A 111 -6.62 -9.23 5.64
C PRO A 111 -5.73 -8.89 4.44
N LEU A 112 -5.10 -7.71 4.48
CA LEU A 112 -4.05 -7.38 3.52
C LEU A 112 -2.85 -8.32 3.72
N PRO A 113 -2.29 -8.91 2.65
CA PRO A 113 -1.09 -9.72 2.72
C PRO A 113 0.14 -8.84 3.04
N GLY A 114 1.21 -9.48 3.49
CA GLY A 114 2.47 -8.82 3.83
C GLY A 114 2.66 -8.64 5.34
N ASP A 115 3.48 -7.65 5.69
CA ASP A 115 3.91 -7.45 7.08
C ASP A 115 2.81 -6.83 7.95
N TRP A 116 2.70 -7.30 9.18
CA TRP A 116 1.79 -6.80 10.21
C TRP A 116 2.56 -6.57 11.50
N PHE A 117 2.32 -5.42 12.12
CA PHE A 117 3.00 -5.00 13.32
C PHE A 117 2.00 -4.84 14.46
N LEU A 118 2.38 -5.39 15.62
CA LEU A 118 1.68 -5.25 16.88
C LEU A 118 2.54 -4.44 17.85
N ALA A 119 2.00 -3.40 18.46
CA ALA A 119 2.67 -2.66 19.52
C ALA A 119 1.88 -2.85 20.82
N ALA A 120 2.54 -3.36 21.86
CA ALA A 120 1.92 -3.60 23.17
C ALA A 120 2.64 -2.83 24.28
N HIS A 121 1.88 -2.25 25.21
CA HIS A 121 2.45 -1.58 26.39
C HIS A 121 1.50 -1.64 27.59
N LEU A 122 2.06 -1.40 28.78
CA LEU A 122 1.27 -1.13 29.99
C LEU A 122 0.87 0.35 30.04
N PRO A 123 -0.12 0.73 30.86
CA PRO A 123 -0.53 2.12 31.00
C PRO A 123 0.64 2.97 31.53
N LYS A 124 0.52 4.30 31.40
CA LYS A 124 1.50 5.23 31.97
C LYS A 124 1.69 4.92 33.46
N ASP A 125 2.93 4.94 33.90
CA ASP A 125 3.26 4.73 35.31
C ASP A 125 2.69 5.86 36.18
N GLU A 126 2.15 5.54 37.35
CA GLU A 126 1.56 6.52 38.29
C GLU A 126 2.63 7.37 39.02
N GLY A 127 3.92 7.16 38.73
CA GLY A 127 5.02 7.91 39.34
C GLY A 127 5.35 7.48 40.77
N LYS A 128 4.88 6.31 41.22
CA LYS A 128 5.25 5.74 42.53
C LYS A 128 6.70 5.25 42.47
N ILE A 129 7.59 5.92 43.22
CA ILE A 129 8.99 5.51 43.35
C ILE A 129 9.05 4.30 44.27
N SER A 130 9.29 3.11 43.73
CA SER A 130 9.65 1.92 44.50
C SER A 130 11.17 1.74 44.53
N VAL A 131 11.73 1.45 45.69
CA VAL A 131 13.18 1.20 45.83
C VAL A 131 13.52 -0.13 45.18
N LYS A 132 14.38 -0.10 44.17
CA LYS A 132 14.82 -1.29 43.41
C LYS A 132 15.54 -2.26 44.37
N GLY A 133 15.10 -3.52 44.41
CA GLY A 133 15.77 -4.59 45.17
C GLY A 133 15.25 -4.86 46.59
N LEU A 134 14.18 -4.19 47.05
CA LEU A 134 13.51 -4.52 48.33
C LEU A 134 12.35 -5.52 48.17
N TYR A 135 11.77 -5.64 46.97
CA TYR A 135 10.65 -6.54 46.66
C TYR A 135 10.81 -7.13 45.26
N GLU A 136 10.24 -8.32 45.05
CA GLU A 136 10.12 -8.91 43.71
C GLU A 136 9.11 -8.09 42.88
N GLU A 137 9.61 -7.46 41.82
CA GLU A 137 8.79 -6.63 40.92
C GLU A 137 7.82 -7.49 40.11
N CYS A 138 6.55 -7.06 40.05
CA CYS A 138 5.54 -7.64 39.17
C CYS A 138 5.93 -7.46 37.70
N GLN A 139 6.01 -8.59 36.99
CA GLN A 139 6.29 -8.62 35.56
C GLN A 139 5.03 -9.02 34.81
N TYR A 140 4.73 -8.29 33.74
CA TYR A 140 3.61 -8.59 32.85
C TYR A 140 4.20 -9.07 31.53
N LEU A 141 3.91 -10.33 31.19
CA LEU A 141 4.43 -10.96 29.98
C LEU A 141 3.30 -11.06 28.96
N PHE A 142 3.60 -10.66 27.73
CA PHE A 142 2.66 -10.66 26.60
C PHE A 142 3.17 -11.56 25.48
N GLN A 143 2.29 -12.46 25.04
CA GLN A 143 2.56 -13.43 23.99
C GLN A 143 1.45 -13.41 22.93
N PRO A 144 1.72 -12.84 21.74
CA PRO A 144 0.79 -12.92 20.63
C PRO A 144 1.00 -14.19 19.80
N GLN A 145 -0.10 -14.80 19.39
CA GLN A 145 -0.18 -15.91 18.46
C GLN A 145 -1.07 -15.51 17.28
N LEU A 146 -0.72 -15.92 16.07
CA LEU A 146 -1.48 -15.66 14.85
C LEU A 146 -1.88 -16.99 14.22
N ILE A 147 -3.16 -17.11 13.90
CA ILE A 147 -3.75 -18.21 13.16
C ILE A 147 -4.27 -17.63 11.85
N VAL A 148 -3.82 -18.14 10.72
CA VAL A 148 -4.31 -17.72 9.40
C VAL A 148 -4.96 -18.89 8.71
N GLN A 149 -6.08 -18.62 8.04
CA GLN A 149 -6.73 -19.58 7.16
C GLN A 149 -6.61 -19.08 5.74
N ARG A 150 -6.04 -19.93 4.87
CA ARG A 150 -5.76 -19.63 3.48
C ARG A 150 -6.58 -20.51 2.56
N LEU A 151 -6.98 -19.95 1.44
CA LEU A 151 -7.61 -20.69 0.37
C LEU A 151 -6.54 -21.20 -0.60
N VAL A 152 -6.56 -22.49 -0.92
CA VAL A 152 -5.63 -23.08 -1.89
C VAL A 152 -6.33 -23.40 -3.21
N ASN A 153 -5.54 -23.52 -4.28
CA ASN A 153 -5.99 -23.86 -5.63
C ASN A 153 -7.01 -22.85 -6.21
N ILE A 154 -6.78 -21.55 -5.99
CA ILE A 154 -7.54 -20.48 -6.65
C ILE A 154 -7.16 -20.46 -8.14
N ALA A 155 -8.16 -20.54 -9.02
CA ALA A 155 -7.94 -20.52 -10.46
C ALA A 155 -7.39 -19.17 -10.92
N VAL A 156 -6.38 -19.18 -11.78
CA VAL A 156 -5.73 -17.98 -12.31
C VAL A 156 -6.36 -17.60 -13.66
N LEU A 157 -6.85 -16.37 -13.77
CA LEU A 157 -7.30 -15.79 -15.03
C LEU A 157 -6.11 -15.14 -15.74
N TYR A 158 -5.91 -15.50 -16.99
CA TYR A 158 -4.90 -14.87 -17.85
C TYR A 158 -5.54 -13.72 -18.63
N PRO A 159 -4.98 -12.50 -18.57
CA PRO A 159 -5.51 -11.36 -19.31
C PRO A 159 -5.66 -11.63 -20.81
N GLY A 160 -6.80 -11.23 -21.39
CA GLY A 160 -7.13 -11.43 -22.81
C GLY A 160 -7.63 -12.83 -23.18
N TYR A 161 -7.61 -13.78 -22.24
CA TYR A 161 -8.21 -15.11 -22.43
C TYR A 161 -9.62 -15.15 -21.86
N VAL A 162 -10.45 -16.02 -22.45
CA VAL A 162 -11.81 -16.27 -22.00
C VAL A 162 -11.83 -17.61 -21.27
N THR A 163 -12.31 -17.61 -20.03
CA THR A 163 -12.46 -18.82 -19.22
C THR A 163 -13.94 -19.16 -19.10
N GLU A 164 -14.33 -20.33 -19.59
CA GLU A 164 -15.70 -20.84 -19.45
C GLU A 164 -15.87 -21.52 -18.09
N GLN A 165 -16.95 -21.18 -17.38
CA GLN A 165 -17.28 -21.78 -16.10
C GLN A 165 -18.77 -22.16 -16.06
N THR A 166 -19.06 -23.32 -15.49
CA THR A 166 -20.42 -23.72 -15.11
C THR A 166 -20.48 -23.90 -13.60
N MET A 167 -21.36 -23.16 -12.93
CA MET A 167 -21.61 -23.30 -11.51
C MET A 167 -22.74 -24.29 -11.28
N ALA A 168 -22.41 -25.41 -10.61
CA ALA A 168 -23.39 -26.42 -10.21
C ALA A 168 -24.41 -25.84 -9.22
N PRO A 169 -25.61 -26.45 -9.07
CA PRO A 169 -26.66 -25.94 -8.19
C PRO A 169 -26.23 -25.72 -6.72
N HIS A 170 -25.29 -26.55 -6.22
CA HIS A 170 -24.76 -26.47 -4.86
C HIS A 170 -23.62 -25.46 -4.69
N ASN A 171 -22.95 -25.07 -5.78
CA ASN A 171 -21.83 -24.13 -5.75
C ASN A 171 -22.37 -22.70 -5.83
N ARG A 172 -22.23 -21.95 -4.75
CA ARG A 172 -22.75 -20.57 -4.65
C ARG A 172 -21.82 -19.51 -5.22
N SER A 173 -20.52 -19.79 -5.29
CA SER A 173 -19.53 -18.83 -5.79
C SER A 173 -18.34 -19.51 -6.43
N SER A 174 -17.69 -18.79 -7.35
CA SER A 174 -16.41 -19.16 -7.97
C SER A 174 -15.43 -18.01 -7.78
N LEU A 175 -14.27 -18.31 -7.18
CA LEU A 175 -13.22 -17.33 -6.93
C LEU A 175 -12.04 -17.58 -7.86
N TYR A 176 -11.55 -16.48 -8.45
CA TYR A 176 -10.40 -16.45 -9.32
C TYR A 176 -9.39 -15.40 -8.85
N LYS A 177 -8.18 -15.48 -9.38
CA LYS A 177 -7.17 -14.44 -9.23
C LYS A 177 -6.52 -14.05 -10.55
N VAL A 178 -6.14 -12.79 -10.69
CA VAL A 178 -5.43 -12.24 -11.84
C VAL A 178 -4.30 -11.35 -11.34
N PHE A 179 -3.12 -11.44 -11.97
CA PHE A 179 -1.99 -10.59 -11.61
C PHE A 179 -2.03 -9.30 -12.42
N VAL A 180 -1.86 -8.16 -11.77
CA VAL A 180 -1.83 -6.84 -12.43
C VAL A 180 -0.38 -6.34 -12.47
N PRO A 181 0.24 -6.22 -13.66
CA PRO A 181 1.61 -5.74 -13.79
C PRO A 181 1.71 -4.22 -13.62
N SER A 182 2.93 -3.72 -13.45
CA SER A 182 3.24 -2.29 -13.46
C SER A 182 2.84 -1.62 -14.76
N TYR A 183 2.54 -0.31 -14.69
CA TYR A 183 2.08 0.52 -15.81
C TYR A 183 0.68 0.13 -16.35
N THR A 184 -0.15 -0.55 -15.57
CA THR A 184 -1.55 -0.78 -15.94
C THR A 184 -2.40 0.45 -15.54
N SER A 185 -3.15 1.05 -16.48
CA SER A 185 -4.08 2.15 -16.18
C SER A 185 -5.47 1.67 -15.78
N ARG A 186 -5.91 0.54 -16.33
CA ARG A 186 -7.27 0.04 -16.15
C ARG A 186 -7.31 -1.48 -16.19
N VAL A 187 -8.07 -2.07 -15.28
CA VAL A 187 -8.47 -3.48 -15.29
C VAL A 187 -9.96 -3.56 -15.60
N LEU A 188 -10.33 -4.26 -16.66
CA LEU A 188 -11.72 -4.50 -17.03
C LEU A 188 -12.02 -5.98 -16.84
N VAL A 189 -12.99 -6.30 -15.98
CA VAL A 189 -13.47 -7.66 -15.77
C VAL A 189 -14.86 -7.78 -16.36
N GLU A 190 -15.04 -8.75 -17.26
CA GLU A 190 -16.29 -8.92 -18.01
C GLU A 190 -16.84 -10.33 -17.81
N VAL A 191 -18.16 -10.41 -17.62
CA VAL A 191 -18.91 -11.67 -17.63
C VAL A 191 -19.69 -11.73 -18.94
N LEU A 192 -19.30 -12.67 -19.81
CA LEU A 192 -19.86 -12.88 -21.13
C LEU A 192 -20.73 -14.13 -21.16
N ARG A 193 -21.67 -14.19 -22.12
CA ARG A 193 -22.51 -15.37 -22.44
C ARG A 193 -23.11 -16.05 -21.19
N CYS A 194 -23.60 -15.25 -20.27
CA CYS A 194 -24.22 -15.75 -19.04
C CYS A 194 -25.60 -16.34 -19.34
N GLN A 195 -25.80 -17.61 -18.99
CA GLN A 195 -27.05 -18.35 -19.16
C GLN A 195 -27.50 -18.90 -17.80
N GLY A 196 -28.52 -18.27 -17.23
CA GLY A 196 -29.24 -18.75 -16.06
C GLY A 196 -30.71 -19.03 -16.38
N ALA A 197 -31.46 -19.50 -15.38
CA ALA A 197 -32.91 -19.72 -15.52
C ALA A 197 -33.67 -18.42 -15.85
N GLU A 198 -33.24 -17.30 -15.29
CA GLU A 198 -33.77 -15.96 -15.55
C GLU A 198 -32.60 -14.98 -15.73
N GLY A 199 -32.30 -14.61 -16.99
CA GLY A 199 -31.24 -13.67 -17.33
C GLY A 199 -29.84 -14.09 -16.84
N CYS A 200 -29.05 -13.10 -16.39
CA CYS A 200 -27.75 -13.34 -15.76
C CYS A 200 -27.80 -13.10 -14.24
N PRO A 201 -28.09 -14.12 -13.42
CA PRO A 201 -28.29 -13.93 -11.99
C PRO A 201 -26.98 -14.00 -11.19
N LEU A 202 -25.98 -13.21 -11.59
CA LEU A 202 -24.64 -13.22 -11.00
C LEU A 202 -24.27 -11.86 -10.40
N TRP A 203 -23.55 -11.90 -9.27
CA TRP A 203 -22.81 -10.79 -8.70
C TRP A 203 -21.34 -10.91 -9.08
N LEU A 204 -20.78 -9.84 -9.62
CA LEU A 204 -19.36 -9.73 -9.89
C LEU A 204 -18.72 -8.84 -8.82
N ARG A 205 -17.76 -9.38 -8.08
CA ARG A 205 -17.00 -8.64 -7.07
C ARG A 205 -15.52 -8.73 -7.36
N VAL A 206 -14.84 -7.59 -7.28
CA VAL A 206 -13.39 -7.54 -7.49
C VAL A 206 -12.75 -6.78 -6.33
N ARG A 207 -11.61 -7.29 -5.85
CA ARG A 207 -10.80 -6.63 -4.82
C ARG A 207 -9.32 -6.90 -5.02
N ALA A 208 -8.51 -5.87 -4.81
CA ALA A 208 -7.06 -5.98 -4.83
C ALA A 208 -6.52 -6.63 -3.55
N LYS A 209 -5.44 -7.39 -3.67
CA LYS A 209 -4.61 -7.99 -2.59
C LYS A 209 -5.26 -9.02 -1.69
N ALA A 210 -6.57 -8.96 -1.47
CA ALA A 210 -7.29 -9.87 -0.60
C ALA A 210 -8.61 -10.33 -1.26
N PRO A 211 -9.09 -11.55 -0.95
CA PRO A 211 -10.38 -12.04 -1.43
C PRO A 211 -11.54 -11.07 -1.08
N PRO A 212 -12.51 -10.87 -1.98
CA PRO A 212 -13.62 -9.95 -1.76
C PRO A 212 -14.70 -10.59 -0.87
N LEU A 213 -14.60 -10.42 0.46
CA LEU A 213 -15.71 -10.76 1.39
C LEU A 213 -16.47 -9.51 1.87
N HIS A 214 -15.78 -8.41 2.14
CA HIS A 214 -16.34 -7.11 2.58
C HIS A 214 -15.55 -5.96 1.94
N ASN A 215 -16.17 -4.79 1.73
CA ASN A 215 -15.56 -3.60 1.10
C ASN A 215 -14.95 -3.86 -0.29
N SER A 216 -15.67 -4.57 -1.15
CA SER A 216 -15.28 -4.81 -2.55
C SER A 216 -16.17 -4.03 -3.50
N THR A 217 -15.62 -3.58 -4.63
CA THR A 217 -16.42 -3.11 -5.76
C THR A 217 -17.27 -4.28 -6.27
N ALA A 218 -18.59 -4.12 -6.23
CA ALA A 218 -19.56 -5.13 -6.59
C ALA A 218 -20.50 -4.61 -7.68
N LEU A 219 -20.86 -5.47 -8.62
CA LEU A 219 -21.76 -5.19 -9.73
C LEU A 219 -22.80 -6.29 -9.84
N ASP A 220 -24.08 -5.91 -9.97
CA ASP A 220 -25.15 -6.85 -10.30
C ASP A 220 -25.25 -7.00 -11.83
N CYS A 221 -25.02 -8.21 -12.34
CA CYS A 221 -25.14 -8.49 -13.77
C CYS A 221 -26.59 -8.53 -14.27
N ARG A 222 -27.60 -8.49 -13.40
CA ARG A 222 -29.02 -8.42 -13.81
C ARG A 222 -29.37 -7.05 -14.35
N GLU A 223 -28.83 -6.01 -13.75
CA GLU A 223 -29.15 -4.61 -14.06
C GLU A 223 -28.23 -4.02 -15.14
N HIS A 224 -27.06 -4.63 -15.35
CA HIS A 224 -26.04 -4.14 -16.28
C HIS A 224 -25.77 -5.12 -17.43
N THR A 225 -26.11 -4.69 -18.66
CA THR A 225 -25.77 -5.40 -19.90
C THR A 225 -25.01 -4.45 -20.85
N PRO A 226 -23.72 -4.70 -21.16
CA PRO A 226 -22.89 -5.83 -20.74
C PRO A 226 -22.50 -5.81 -19.24
N CYS A 227 -22.33 -6.99 -18.63
CA CYS A 227 -21.86 -7.08 -17.24
C CYS A 227 -20.34 -6.90 -17.19
N GLN A 228 -19.91 -5.65 -16.97
CA GLN A 228 -18.51 -5.24 -16.98
C GLN A 228 -18.19 -4.38 -15.75
N LEU A 229 -17.10 -4.69 -15.06
CA LEU A 229 -16.59 -3.92 -13.94
C LEU A 229 -15.19 -3.41 -14.27
N ALA A 230 -15.02 -2.09 -14.28
CA ALA A 230 -13.75 -1.45 -14.54
C ALA A 230 -13.13 -0.89 -13.26
N LEU A 231 -11.84 -1.13 -13.07
CA LEU A 231 -11.03 -0.55 -12.01
C LEU A 231 -9.98 0.35 -12.67
N ASP A 232 -10.16 1.65 -12.52
CA ASP A 232 -9.17 2.65 -12.94
C ASP A 232 -8.08 2.80 -11.86
N LEU A 233 -6.84 3.06 -12.29
CA LEU A 233 -5.67 3.22 -11.40
C LEU A 233 -5.46 2.03 -10.44
N PRO A 234 -5.31 0.80 -10.97
CA PRO A 234 -5.10 -0.39 -10.14
C PRO A 234 -3.72 -0.38 -9.45
N PHE A 235 -3.65 -0.98 -8.25
CA PHE A 235 -2.41 -1.37 -7.59
C PHE A 235 -1.54 -2.23 -8.50
N TRP A 236 -0.30 -1.81 -8.69
CA TRP A 236 0.65 -2.51 -9.55
C TRP A 236 1.37 -3.61 -8.79
N GLN A 237 1.77 -4.67 -9.50
CA GLN A 237 2.54 -5.80 -8.96
C GLN A 237 1.79 -6.56 -7.85
N HIS A 238 0.47 -6.64 -7.94
CA HIS A 238 -0.38 -7.29 -6.95
C HIS A 238 -1.40 -8.22 -7.60
N TRP A 239 -1.82 -9.24 -6.84
CA TRP A 239 -2.94 -10.09 -7.20
C TRP A 239 -4.27 -9.40 -6.93
N TYR A 240 -5.18 -9.54 -7.89
CA TYR A 240 -6.56 -9.14 -7.79
C TYR A 240 -7.44 -10.37 -7.75
N TYR A 241 -8.44 -10.34 -6.88
CA TYR A 241 -9.36 -11.45 -6.66
C TYR A 241 -10.71 -11.11 -7.29
N VAL A 242 -11.17 -12.00 -8.16
CA VAL A 242 -12.45 -11.87 -8.88
C VAL A 242 -13.38 -12.95 -8.35
N LEU A 243 -14.46 -12.56 -7.69
CA LEU A 243 -15.46 -13.44 -7.15
C LEU A 243 -16.76 -13.28 -7.94
N VAL A 244 -17.22 -14.39 -8.50
CA VAL A 244 -18.52 -14.48 -9.16
C VAL A 244 -19.46 -15.27 -8.25
N GLU A 245 -20.51 -14.63 -7.76
CA GLU A 245 -21.48 -15.23 -6.85
C GLU A 245 -22.85 -15.34 -7.49
N LYS A 246 -23.51 -16.46 -7.26
CA LYS A 246 -24.89 -16.67 -7.71
C LYS A 246 -25.84 -16.01 -6.73
N HIS A 247 -26.88 -15.37 -7.25
CA HIS A 247 -27.94 -14.82 -6.40
C HIS A 247 -28.59 -15.88 -5.50
N PRO A 248 -28.95 -15.50 -4.25
CA PRO A 248 -29.69 -16.40 -3.36
C PRO A 248 -30.99 -16.88 -4.02
N GLY A 249 -31.30 -18.17 -3.90
CA GLY A 249 -32.58 -18.75 -4.34
C GLY A 249 -32.68 -19.11 -5.82
N VAL A 250 -31.66 -18.87 -6.64
CA VAL A 250 -31.71 -19.21 -8.07
C VAL A 250 -31.56 -20.73 -8.27
N PRO A 251 -32.51 -21.43 -8.92
CA PRO A 251 -32.44 -22.86 -9.18
C PRO A 251 -31.56 -23.18 -10.40
N GLY A 252 -31.02 -24.41 -10.46
CA GLY A 252 -30.30 -24.93 -11.63
C GLY A 252 -28.84 -24.47 -11.78
N PRO A 253 -28.09 -25.02 -12.76
CA PRO A 253 -26.74 -24.58 -13.06
C PRO A 253 -26.75 -23.23 -13.79
N VAL A 254 -25.69 -22.44 -13.63
CA VAL A 254 -25.47 -21.20 -14.39
C VAL A 254 -24.15 -21.32 -15.13
N SER A 255 -24.17 -21.18 -16.45
CA SER A 255 -22.97 -21.15 -17.29
C SER A 255 -22.64 -19.71 -17.67
N PHE A 256 -21.36 -19.38 -17.67
CA PHE A 256 -20.87 -18.04 -18.02
C PHE A 256 -19.41 -18.12 -18.48
N GLN A 257 -18.96 -17.05 -19.11
CA GLN A 257 -17.57 -16.86 -19.50
C GLN A 257 -17.03 -15.65 -18.74
N VAL A 258 -15.83 -15.75 -18.16
CA VAL A 258 -15.14 -14.63 -17.52
C VAL A 258 -13.93 -14.27 -18.34
N THR A 259 -13.72 -12.98 -18.57
CA THR A 259 -12.48 -12.47 -19.15
C THR A 259 -12.01 -11.23 -18.40
N VAL A 260 -10.70 -11.01 -18.44
CA VAL A 260 -10.07 -9.83 -17.84
C VAL A 260 -9.23 -9.17 -18.93
N GLN A 261 -9.45 -7.88 -19.16
CA GLN A 261 -8.63 -7.07 -20.05
C GLN A 261 -7.83 -6.07 -19.23
N LEU A 262 -6.55 -5.91 -19.58
CA LEU A 262 -5.67 -4.92 -18.96
C LEU A 262 -5.32 -3.86 -20.00
N THR A 263 -5.44 -2.60 -19.61
CA THR A 263 -4.97 -1.47 -20.44
C THR A 263 -3.57 -1.09 -19.99
N ASP A 264 -2.59 -1.28 -20.87
CA ASP A 264 -1.18 -1.02 -20.61
C ASP A 264 -0.78 0.41 -21.02
N CYS A 265 -0.08 1.11 -20.12
CA CYS A 265 0.52 2.43 -20.33
C CYS A 265 2.01 2.40 -20.67
N SER A 266 2.65 1.22 -20.70
CA SER A 266 4.09 1.08 -20.96
C SER A 266 4.50 1.56 -22.35
N ARG A 267 3.55 1.58 -23.29
CA ARG A 267 3.73 2.09 -24.65
C ARG A 267 2.77 3.27 -24.87
N PRO A 268 3.19 4.53 -24.64
CA PRO A 268 2.46 5.65 -25.21
C PRO A 268 2.39 5.41 -26.72
N SER A 269 1.23 5.68 -27.31
CA SER A 269 0.89 5.53 -28.72
C SER A 269 2.00 6.06 -29.64
N LEU A 270 2.99 5.22 -29.92
CA LEU A 270 3.88 5.39 -31.06
C LEU A 270 3.03 5.16 -32.30
N ALA A 271 2.45 6.24 -32.83
CA ALA A 271 2.36 6.41 -34.27
C ALA A 271 3.79 6.27 -34.80
N ARG A 272 4.18 5.03 -35.12
CA ARG A 272 5.53 4.65 -35.53
C ARG A 272 5.71 5.09 -36.99
N PRO A 273 6.63 6.01 -37.32
CA PRO A 273 7.18 6.02 -38.67
C PRO A 273 7.96 4.72 -38.85
N PRO A 274 7.79 3.98 -39.96
CA PRO A 274 8.70 2.88 -40.27
C PRO A 274 10.10 3.47 -40.39
N PHE A 275 11.14 2.68 -40.11
CA PHE A 275 12.55 3.07 -40.13
C PHE A 275 13.12 3.72 -38.85
N LEU A 276 13.15 2.99 -37.74
CA LEU A 276 14.27 3.07 -36.77
C LEU A 276 14.37 1.74 -35.98
N PRO A 277 15.56 1.11 -35.86
CA PRO A 277 15.75 -0.14 -35.11
C PRO A 277 15.69 0.06 -33.58
N SER A 278 15.36 -1.03 -32.89
CA SER A 278 15.18 -1.13 -31.44
C SER A 278 16.50 -0.99 -30.67
N SER A 279 16.80 0.22 -30.18
CA SER A 279 17.70 0.43 -29.04
C SER A 279 17.53 1.85 -28.49
N ALA A 280 16.58 2.06 -27.59
CA ALA A 280 16.64 3.21 -26.69
C ALA A 280 17.63 2.84 -25.56
N SER A 281 18.91 2.89 -25.91
CA SER A 281 20.01 2.96 -24.96
C SER A 281 19.82 4.18 -24.08
N MET A 282 19.95 4.01 -22.77
CA MET A 282 20.30 5.09 -21.87
C MET A 282 21.50 5.85 -22.46
N ASN A 283 21.35 7.15 -22.69
CA ASN A 283 22.47 8.04 -22.99
C ASN A 283 23.37 8.12 -21.74
N MET A 284 24.27 7.14 -21.60
CA MET A 284 25.50 7.33 -20.84
C MET A 284 26.47 8.14 -21.73
N PRO A 285 27.20 9.12 -21.19
CA PRO A 285 28.30 9.72 -21.94
C PRO A 285 29.36 8.64 -22.18
N HIS A 286 29.58 8.30 -23.44
CA HIS A 286 30.65 7.43 -23.86
C HIS A 286 32.01 8.07 -23.55
N SER A 287 32.72 7.49 -22.59
CA SER A 287 34.16 7.67 -22.44
C SER A 287 34.76 6.35 -21.97
N PHE A 288 35.87 5.98 -22.60
CA PHE A 288 36.63 4.73 -22.55
C PHE A 288 36.18 3.63 -23.51
N GLY A 289 37.06 3.39 -24.49
CA GLY A 289 36.84 2.50 -25.61
C GLY A 289 37.42 1.10 -25.47
N SER A 290 37.23 0.39 -26.58
CA SER A 290 37.89 -0.82 -27.07
C SER A 290 37.39 -2.20 -26.64
N ALA A 291 36.92 -2.90 -27.69
CA ALA A 291 37.33 -4.21 -28.17
C ALA A 291 36.49 -5.46 -27.81
N GLY A 292 35.65 -5.85 -28.79
CA GLY A 292 35.54 -7.24 -29.28
C GLY A 292 34.53 -8.17 -28.59
N GLY A 293 33.59 -8.73 -29.36
CA GLY A 293 32.87 -9.95 -28.93
C GLY A 293 31.50 -10.23 -29.58
N LEU A 294 31.53 -10.79 -30.79
CA LEU A 294 30.61 -11.75 -31.45
C LEU A 294 29.16 -11.94 -30.93
N GLY A 295 28.19 -11.74 -31.82
CA GLY A 295 26.78 -12.06 -31.64
C GLY A 295 26.43 -13.54 -31.90
N LEU A 296 25.38 -14.02 -31.22
CA LEU A 296 24.75 -15.32 -31.42
C LEU A 296 23.23 -15.12 -31.57
N GLY A 297 22.69 -15.71 -32.63
CA GLY A 297 21.35 -15.43 -33.17
C GLY A 297 20.19 -16.11 -32.47
N ASP A 298 19.02 -15.52 -32.71
CA ASP A 298 17.68 -16.00 -32.35
C ASP A 298 17.33 -17.33 -33.03
N ASN A 299 16.84 -18.28 -32.24
CA ASN A 299 16.00 -19.37 -32.72
C ASN A 299 14.81 -19.53 -31.76
N PRO A 300 13.55 -19.54 -32.23
CA PRO A 300 12.39 -19.72 -31.36
C PRO A 300 12.18 -21.21 -30.99
N PRO A 301 11.64 -21.51 -29.79
CA PRO A 301 11.34 -22.89 -29.38
C PRO A 301 10.01 -23.41 -29.99
N PRO A 302 9.84 -24.74 -30.09
CA PRO A 302 8.69 -25.36 -30.76
C PRO A 302 7.42 -25.36 -29.91
N ALA A 303 6.27 -25.27 -30.60
CA ALA A 303 4.92 -25.25 -30.03
C ALA A 303 4.52 -26.59 -29.40
N SER A 304 3.87 -26.55 -28.23
CA SER A 304 3.15 -27.67 -27.63
C SER A 304 1.63 -27.55 -27.88
N PRO A 305 0.89 -28.67 -27.98
CA PRO A 305 -0.52 -28.68 -28.36
C PRO A 305 -1.42 -28.66 -27.11
N ASN A 306 -2.16 -27.57 -26.90
CA ASN A 306 -3.50 -27.62 -26.28
C ASN A 306 -4.23 -26.29 -26.49
N GLY A 307 -5.45 -26.37 -27.01
CA GLY A 307 -6.18 -25.27 -27.62
C GLY A 307 -6.74 -24.24 -26.63
N THR A 308 -5.98 -23.19 -26.38
CA THR A 308 -6.51 -21.87 -26.00
C THR A 308 -6.79 -21.08 -27.27
N LYS A 309 -8.07 -20.85 -27.58
CA LYS A 309 -8.45 -20.06 -28.76
C LYS A 309 -8.30 -18.57 -28.43
N HIS A 310 -7.36 -17.91 -29.09
CA HIS A 310 -7.31 -16.45 -29.20
C HIS A 310 -8.48 -15.96 -30.08
N PRO A 311 -9.34 -15.05 -29.60
CA PRO A 311 -10.09 -14.20 -30.50
C PRO A 311 -9.19 -13.07 -31.02
N VAL A 312 -9.29 -12.81 -32.33
CA VAL A 312 -8.63 -11.71 -33.04
C VAL A 312 -9.03 -10.38 -32.41
N SER A 313 -8.03 -9.56 -32.06
CA SER A 313 -8.22 -8.22 -31.52
C SER A 313 -8.81 -7.28 -32.57
N VAL A 314 -10.09 -6.93 -32.41
CA VAL A 314 -10.69 -5.80 -33.11
C VAL A 314 -10.20 -4.52 -32.41
N PRO A 315 -9.65 -3.51 -33.12
CA PRO A 315 -9.23 -2.27 -32.51
C PRO A 315 -10.48 -1.46 -32.12
N THR A 316 -10.89 -1.57 -30.86
CA THR A 316 -11.89 -0.70 -30.27
C THR A 316 -11.29 0.70 -30.10
N ALA A 317 -11.96 1.69 -30.68
CA ALA A 317 -11.62 3.09 -30.56
C ALA A 317 -11.43 3.49 -29.08
N SER A 318 -10.28 4.09 -28.78
CA SER A 318 -9.93 4.59 -27.46
C SER A 318 -10.90 5.68 -27.01
N PRO A 319 -11.56 5.56 -25.84
CA PRO A 319 -12.21 6.71 -25.24
C PRO A 319 -11.12 7.63 -24.64
N THR A 320 -11.18 8.87 -25.11
CA THR A 320 -10.65 10.13 -24.56
C THR A 320 -10.21 10.12 -23.08
N GLY A 321 -8.94 10.48 -22.85
CA GLY A 321 -8.36 10.81 -21.54
C GLY A 321 -7.06 10.05 -21.26
N GLU A 322 -5.92 10.57 -21.75
CA GLU A 322 -4.60 9.96 -21.51
C GLU A 322 -4.25 9.99 -20.01
N ARG A 323 -4.56 8.91 -19.29
CA ARG A 323 -4.19 8.69 -17.87
C ARG A 323 -2.81 8.04 -17.69
N CYS A 324 -2.03 7.97 -18.77
CA CYS A 324 -0.74 7.28 -18.81
C CYS A 324 0.41 8.28 -18.76
N TRP A 325 0.92 8.59 -17.56
CA TRP A 325 2.01 9.53 -17.38
C TRP A 325 3.37 8.84 -17.19
N PRO A 326 4.46 9.35 -17.77
CA PRO A 326 5.79 8.75 -17.60
C PRO A 326 6.26 8.92 -16.15
N VAL A 327 6.56 7.79 -15.51
CA VAL A 327 7.11 7.76 -14.14
C VAL A 327 8.62 7.94 -14.20
N ARG A 328 9.12 9.01 -13.57
CA ARG A 328 10.56 9.28 -13.47
C ARG A 328 11.16 8.56 -12.26
N PRO A 329 12.18 7.72 -12.42
CA PRO A 329 12.84 7.06 -11.30
C PRO A 329 13.63 8.05 -10.45
N THR A 330 13.72 7.78 -9.15
CA THR A 330 14.65 8.48 -8.25
C THR A 330 15.87 7.60 -7.96
N LEU A 331 17.04 8.24 -7.86
CA LEU A 331 18.27 7.63 -7.40
C LEU A 331 18.24 7.56 -5.87
N ARG A 332 18.44 6.36 -5.32
CA ARG A 332 18.53 6.13 -3.88
C ARG A 332 19.99 6.25 -3.45
N ASN A 333 20.30 7.20 -2.57
CA ASN A 333 21.62 7.38 -1.97
C ASN A 333 21.58 7.04 -0.48
N GLU A 334 22.22 5.95 -0.10
CA GLU A 334 22.34 5.51 1.29
C GLU A 334 23.45 6.28 1.99
N LEU A 335 23.15 6.95 3.10
CA LEU A 335 24.14 7.65 3.92
C LEU A 335 24.43 6.87 5.21
N ASP A 336 23.37 6.44 5.91
CA ASP A 336 23.44 5.67 7.16
C ASP A 336 22.10 4.92 7.39
N THR A 337 21.99 4.21 8.51
CA THR A 337 20.78 3.51 8.96
C THR A 337 19.61 4.49 9.06
N PHE A 338 18.52 4.20 8.33
CA PHE A 338 17.35 5.08 8.16
C PHE A 338 17.66 6.48 7.60
N SER A 339 18.85 6.70 7.04
CA SER A 339 19.27 7.98 6.47
C SER A 339 19.57 7.80 4.99
N VAL A 340 18.56 8.10 4.16
CA VAL A 340 18.60 7.88 2.71
C VAL A 340 18.11 9.13 2.02
N HIS A 341 18.81 9.57 0.97
CA HIS A 341 18.34 10.67 0.12
C HIS A 341 17.86 10.13 -1.23
N PHE A 342 16.73 10.63 -1.71
CA PHE A 342 16.21 10.31 -3.02
C PHE A 342 16.44 11.50 -3.95
N TYR A 343 17.29 11.31 -4.97
CA TYR A 343 17.63 12.34 -5.95
C TYR A 343 16.93 12.09 -7.28
N ILE A 344 16.59 13.17 -7.99
CA ILE A 344 16.17 13.08 -9.39
C ILE A 344 17.42 13.28 -10.26
N PHE A 345 17.57 12.45 -11.30
CA PHE A 345 18.75 12.47 -12.19
C PHE A 345 19.06 13.83 -12.83
N PHE A 346 18.03 14.64 -13.10
CA PHE A 346 18.16 15.97 -13.73
C PHE A 346 18.32 17.11 -12.71
N GLY A 347 18.58 16.80 -11.45
CA GLY A 347 18.67 17.76 -10.35
C GLY A 347 17.37 17.90 -9.55
N PRO A 348 17.42 18.55 -8.38
CA PRO A 348 16.28 18.66 -7.47
C PRO A 348 15.20 19.64 -7.93
N ASN A 349 15.51 20.50 -8.91
CA ASN A 349 14.55 21.44 -9.50
C ASN A 349 13.72 20.72 -10.57
N VAL A 350 12.41 20.63 -10.32
CA VAL A 350 11.45 20.01 -11.23
C VAL A 350 10.65 21.10 -11.91
N SER A 351 10.72 21.16 -13.24
CA SER A 351 9.77 21.91 -14.06
C SER A 351 8.45 21.13 -14.15
N VAL A 352 7.38 21.71 -13.60
CA VAL A 352 6.01 21.19 -13.70
C VAL A 352 5.30 21.96 -14.80
N PRO A 353 5.04 21.32 -15.96
CA PRO A 353 4.37 21.98 -17.07
C PRO A 353 2.85 22.05 -16.86
N PRO A 354 2.18 23.01 -17.54
CA PRO A 354 0.74 23.26 -17.37
C PRO A 354 -0.17 22.11 -17.82
N ASP A 355 0.26 21.37 -18.84
CA ASP A 355 -0.55 20.42 -19.61
C ASP A 355 -0.41 18.96 -19.14
N ARG A 356 0.56 18.67 -18.26
CA ARG A 356 0.87 17.30 -17.83
C ARG A 356 1.47 17.24 -16.43
N PRO A 357 1.09 16.25 -15.61
CA PRO A 357 1.70 16.04 -14.31
C PRO A 357 3.13 15.47 -14.44
N ALA A 358 4.00 15.86 -13.52
CA ALA A 358 5.30 15.24 -13.34
C ALA A 358 5.20 14.15 -12.26
N VAL A 359 5.48 12.90 -12.60
CA VAL A 359 5.36 11.76 -11.69
C VAL A 359 6.73 11.19 -11.33
N PHE A 360 6.97 10.97 -10.05
CA PHE A 360 8.22 10.42 -9.50
C PHE A 360 7.93 9.19 -8.65
N VAL A 361 8.84 8.22 -8.63
CA VAL A 361 8.75 7.04 -7.76
C VAL A 361 9.86 7.05 -6.70
N ILE A 362 9.47 6.78 -5.45
CA ILE A 362 10.33 6.62 -4.28
C ILE A 362 10.16 5.17 -3.81
N ASN A 363 11.23 4.38 -3.83
CA ASN A 363 11.17 2.98 -3.42
C ASN A 363 11.72 2.81 -2.00
N LEU A 364 10.86 2.34 -1.10
CA LEU A 364 11.21 2.04 0.29
C LEU A 364 11.43 0.54 0.47
N LEU A 365 12.58 0.16 1.01
CA LEU A 365 12.96 -1.22 1.21
C LEU A 365 12.17 -1.88 2.37
N PRO A 366 11.65 -3.11 2.17
CA PRO A 366 11.02 -3.91 3.22
C PRO A 366 11.88 -4.02 4.48
N VAL A 367 11.26 -3.98 5.67
CA VAL A 367 11.89 -4.18 7.00
C VAL A 367 12.90 -3.10 7.43
N LEU A 368 13.62 -2.50 6.48
CA LEU A 368 14.64 -1.48 6.73
C LEU A 368 14.04 -0.07 6.71
N ASP A 369 13.35 0.35 5.66
CA ASP A 369 12.97 1.77 5.54
C ASP A 369 11.71 2.12 6.38
N SER A 370 10.88 1.12 6.72
CA SER A 370 9.69 1.29 7.56
C SER A 370 9.98 1.58 9.04
N GLY A 371 11.24 1.50 9.47
CA GLY A 371 11.66 1.78 10.84
C GLY A 371 11.98 3.26 11.12
N GLY A 372 12.00 4.11 10.10
CA GLY A 372 12.31 5.55 10.22
C GLY A 372 11.13 6.45 9.85
N VAL A 373 11.46 7.64 9.34
CA VAL A 373 10.51 8.68 8.93
C VAL A 373 10.79 9.08 7.49
N LEU A 374 9.79 8.99 6.62
CA LEU A 374 9.85 9.57 5.27
C LEU A 374 9.52 11.05 5.35
N ASN A 375 10.46 11.88 4.93
CA ASN A 375 10.31 13.33 4.84
C ASN A 375 10.23 13.74 3.38
N LEU A 376 9.24 14.55 3.06
CA LEU A 376 9.01 15.14 1.76
C LEU A 376 8.88 16.66 1.91
N GLU A 377 9.67 17.41 1.17
CA GLU A 377 9.61 18.88 1.13
C GLU A 377 9.43 19.35 -0.32
N LEU A 378 8.44 20.21 -0.54
CA LEU A 378 8.21 20.91 -1.80
C LEU A 378 8.46 22.39 -1.57
N ARG A 379 9.35 22.99 -2.37
CA ARG A 379 9.61 24.44 -2.32
C ARG A 379 9.44 25.06 -3.69
N LEU A 380 8.47 25.97 -3.83
CA LEU A 380 8.18 26.69 -5.06
C LEU A 380 9.21 27.79 -5.30
N ASN A 381 9.78 27.84 -6.50
CA ASN A 381 10.60 28.94 -6.95
C ASN A 381 9.68 30.09 -7.40
N VAL A 382 9.36 31.01 -6.48
CA VAL A 382 8.41 32.12 -6.76
C VAL A 382 8.89 33.01 -7.91
N SER A 383 10.20 33.13 -8.11
CA SER A 383 10.78 33.89 -9.23
C SER A 383 10.51 33.28 -10.61
N SER A 384 10.13 32.01 -10.68
CA SER A 384 9.74 31.34 -11.95
C SER A 384 8.31 31.67 -12.38
N LEU A 385 7.50 32.30 -11.51
CA LEU A 385 6.09 32.57 -11.77
C LEU A 385 5.92 33.96 -12.40
N CYS A 386 5.63 34.01 -13.70
CA CYS A 386 5.40 35.26 -14.44
C CYS A 386 3.99 35.85 -14.22
N GLY A 387 3.66 36.27 -12.99
CA GLY A 387 2.49 37.12 -12.70
C GLY A 387 1.13 36.43 -12.56
N GLU A 388 1.02 35.12 -12.79
CA GLU A 388 -0.20 34.34 -12.56
C GLU A 388 -0.22 33.69 -11.16
N ASN A 389 -1.42 33.57 -10.57
CA ASN A 389 -1.62 32.95 -9.25
C ASN A 389 -1.60 31.41 -9.34
N VAL A 390 -0.42 30.86 -9.62
CA VAL A 390 -0.19 29.43 -9.77
C VAL A 390 -0.05 28.76 -8.40
N THR A 391 -0.74 27.64 -8.24
CA THR A 391 -0.58 26.71 -7.12
C THR A 391 -0.13 25.36 -7.65
N VAL A 392 0.98 24.84 -7.12
CA VAL A 392 1.43 23.48 -7.43
C VAL A 392 0.90 22.53 -6.36
N PHE A 393 0.22 21.48 -6.80
CA PHE A 393 -0.29 20.41 -5.97
C PHE A 393 0.56 19.17 -6.15
N GLY A 394 0.91 18.53 -5.05
CA GLY A 394 1.59 17.24 -5.00
C GLY A 394 0.70 16.18 -4.36
N CYS A 395 0.46 15.07 -5.03
CA CYS A 395 -0.18 13.90 -4.44
C CYS A 395 0.86 12.81 -4.23
N LEU A 396 1.13 12.47 -2.96
CA LEU A 396 1.96 11.33 -2.58
C LEU A 396 1.06 10.15 -2.25
N ASN A 397 1.15 9.07 -3.03
CA ASN A 397 0.34 7.87 -2.82
C ASN A 397 1.21 6.60 -2.80
N HIS A 398 0.75 5.59 -2.06
CA HIS A 398 1.41 4.29 -1.98
C HIS A 398 0.94 3.42 -3.16
N GLU A 399 1.89 2.73 -3.82
CA GLU A 399 1.73 1.73 -4.88
C GLU A 399 1.13 2.15 -6.23
N VAL A 400 0.44 3.28 -6.31
CA VAL A 400 -0.15 3.79 -7.55
C VAL A 400 0.06 5.29 -7.69
N PRO A 401 0.47 5.80 -8.87
CA PRO A 401 0.46 7.23 -9.14
C PRO A 401 -0.98 7.73 -9.27
N LEU A 402 -1.47 8.45 -8.25
CA LEU A 402 -2.74 9.18 -8.36
C LEU A 402 -2.52 10.44 -9.18
N THR A 403 -3.15 10.51 -10.34
CA THR A 403 -3.32 11.77 -11.09
C THR A 403 -4.81 12.00 -11.18
N SER A 404 -5.33 13.07 -10.56
CA SER A 404 -6.78 13.32 -10.62
C SER A 404 -7.19 13.40 -12.09
N GLY A 405 -8.14 12.55 -12.48
CA GLY A 405 -8.61 12.47 -13.86
C GLY A 405 -9.42 13.70 -14.28
N ASP A 406 -9.92 14.46 -13.30
CA ASP A 406 -10.59 15.73 -13.51
C ASP A 406 -9.59 16.87 -13.31
N ASN A 407 -9.45 17.70 -14.35
CA ASN A 407 -8.53 18.84 -14.42
C ASN A 407 -8.79 19.92 -13.35
N THR A 408 -9.86 19.79 -12.57
CA THR A 408 -10.33 20.79 -11.60
C THR A 408 -10.35 20.28 -10.15
N SER A 409 -10.29 18.96 -9.91
CA SER A 409 -10.40 18.41 -8.54
C SER A 409 -9.04 18.37 -7.85
N VAL A 410 -8.92 18.99 -6.67
CA VAL A 410 -7.64 19.15 -5.93
C VAL A 410 -7.33 17.94 -5.01
N THR A 411 -8.18 16.92 -4.98
CA THR A 411 -8.07 15.82 -4.01
C THR A 411 -7.05 14.75 -4.41
N CYS A 412 -6.39 14.17 -3.42
CA CYS A 412 -5.54 12.98 -3.56
C CYS A 412 -6.25 11.73 -3.03
N GLU A 413 -7.55 11.63 -3.27
CA GLU A 413 -8.40 10.55 -2.77
C GLU A 413 -9.32 10.05 -3.90
N THR A 414 -9.55 8.74 -3.92
CA THR A 414 -10.55 8.07 -4.75
C THR A 414 -11.40 7.18 -3.85
N GLU A 415 -12.44 6.53 -4.39
CA GLU A 415 -13.30 5.62 -3.61
C GLU A 415 -12.54 4.50 -2.87
N SER A 416 -11.32 4.16 -3.32
CA SER A 416 -10.52 3.07 -2.77
C SER A 416 -9.09 3.43 -2.37
N LEU A 417 -8.63 4.65 -2.68
CA LEU A 417 -7.25 5.11 -2.43
C LEU A 417 -7.28 6.44 -1.68
N ALA A 418 -6.41 6.59 -0.68
CA ALA A 418 -6.20 7.85 0.01
C ALA A 418 -4.69 8.14 0.08
N GLY A 419 -4.28 9.26 -0.51
CA GLY A 419 -2.92 9.77 -0.51
C GLY A 419 -2.78 11.06 0.30
N PHE A 420 -1.56 11.59 0.33
CA PHE A 420 -1.24 12.83 1.01
C PHE A 420 -1.16 13.99 0.01
N LEU A 421 -1.93 15.04 0.26
CA LEU A 421 -1.92 16.27 -0.53
C LEU A 421 -0.91 17.26 0.04
N LEU A 422 -0.03 17.76 -0.82
CA LEU A 422 0.83 18.92 -0.58
C LEU A 422 0.42 20.03 -1.53
N SER A 423 0.46 21.28 -1.06
CA SER A 423 0.22 22.45 -1.88
C SER A 423 1.26 23.53 -1.60
N VAL A 424 1.74 24.17 -2.68
CA VAL A 424 2.64 25.32 -2.60
C VAL A 424 2.18 26.39 -3.58
N ASN A 425 2.21 27.64 -3.13
CA ASN A 425 1.86 28.81 -3.93
C ASN A 425 2.80 29.97 -3.59
N ALA A 426 2.56 31.15 -4.17
CA ALA A 426 3.43 32.32 -3.95
C ALA A 426 3.48 32.80 -2.49
N THR A 427 2.39 32.62 -1.72
CA THR A 427 2.29 33.07 -0.31
C THR A 427 2.85 32.04 0.67
N ALA A 428 2.63 30.75 0.40
CA ALA A 428 3.14 29.59 1.12
C ALA A 428 4.00 28.76 0.17
N SER A 429 5.24 29.22 -0.03
CA SER A 429 6.17 28.62 -0.99
C SER A 429 6.84 27.32 -0.50
N LEU A 430 6.55 26.86 0.71
CA LEU A 430 7.12 25.65 1.29
C LEU A 430 6.02 24.77 1.91
N SER A 431 5.98 23.52 1.49
CA SER A 431 5.14 22.48 2.07
C SER A 431 6.00 21.31 2.52
N ARG A 432 5.68 20.75 3.68
CA ARG A 432 6.39 19.60 4.27
C ARG A 432 5.40 18.51 4.62
N LEU A 433 5.83 17.28 4.48
CA LEU A 433 5.11 16.09 4.91
C LEU A 433 6.10 15.12 5.54
N ARG A 434 5.76 14.63 6.73
CA ARG A 434 6.52 13.61 7.46
C ARG A 434 5.62 12.41 7.68
N ILE A 435 6.06 11.23 7.25
CA ILE A 435 5.34 9.97 7.45
C ILE A 435 6.21 9.08 8.34
N PRO A 436 5.93 9.02 9.65
CA PRO A 436 6.63 8.12 10.56
C PRO A 436 6.20 6.69 10.26
N TYR A 437 7.16 5.77 10.29
CA TYR A 437 6.97 4.37 9.96
C TYR A 437 6.17 4.19 8.65
N PRO A 438 6.73 4.65 7.51
CA PRO A 438 6.06 4.54 6.23
C PRO A 438 5.91 3.07 5.82
N GLN A 439 4.83 2.73 5.09
CA GLN A 439 4.72 1.41 4.47
C GLN A 439 5.84 1.21 3.46
N THR A 440 6.35 -0.02 3.34
CA THR A 440 7.41 -0.34 2.39
C THR A 440 6.85 -0.50 0.97
N GLY A 441 7.73 -0.55 -0.03
CA GLY A 441 7.34 -0.60 -1.44
C GLY A 441 7.42 0.77 -2.13
N SER A 442 6.77 0.87 -3.29
CA SER A 442 6.84 2.05 -4.15
C SER A 442 5.84 3.12 -3.72
N TRP A 443 6.32 4.34 -3.53
CA TRP A 443 5.52 5.54 -3.33
C TRP A 443 5.63 6.44 -4.56
N TYR A 444 4.51 6.98 -5.02
CA TYR A 444 4.45 7.81 -6.21
C TYR A 444 4.07 9.23 -5.81
N LEU A 445 4.87 10.19 -6.23
CA LEU A 445 4.58 11.62 -6.10
C LEU A 445 4.20 12.16 -7.48
N SER A 446 2.96 12.61 -7.64
CA SER A 446 2.51 13.34 -8.82
C SER A 446 2.43 14.83 -8.51
N LEU A 447 3.06 15.65 -9.35
CA LEU A 447 3.04 17.11 -9.24
C LEU A 447 2.26 17.70 -10.41
N ARG A 448 1.38 18.66 -10.14
CA ARG A 448 0.61 19.40 -11.15
C ARG A 448 0.52 20.87 -10.79
N SER A 449 0.53 21.73 -11.80
CA SER A 449 0.31 23.18 -11.65
C SER A 449 -1.10 23.54 -12.06
N LEU A 450 -1.84 24.20 -11.17
CA LEU A 450 -3.17 24.75 -11.45
C LEU A 450 -3.18 26.25 -11.16
N CYS A 451 -3.97 26.98 -11.93
CA CYS A 451 -4.14 28.41 -11.82
C CYS A 451 -5.46 28.70 -11.09
N ALA A 452 -5.40 29.58 -10.08
CA ALA A 452 -6.59 29.98 -9.34
C ALA A 452 -7.42 30.98 -10.16
N THR A 453 -8.70 30.68 -10.36
CA THR A 453 -9.70 31.53 -11.02
C THR A 453 -10.82 31.90 -10.03
N GLU A 454 -11.72 32.80 -10.41
CA GLU A 454 -12.87 33.19 -9.55
C GLU A 454 -13.82 32.01 -9.23
N HIS A 455 -13.78 30.95 -10.05
CA HIS A 455 -14.64 29.78 -9.93
C HIS A 455 -13.90 28.52 -9.43
N GLY A 456 -12.61 28.62 -9.08
CA GLY A 456 -11.85 27.49 -8.53
C GLY A 456 -10.44 27.36 -9.12
N PHE A 457 -10.07 26.15 -9.52
CA PHE A 457 -8.76 25.83 -10.11
C PHE A 457 -8.92 25.29 -11.52
N GLU A 458 -8.12 25.80 -12.45
CA GLU A 458 -8.08 25.37 -13.84
C GLU A 458 -6.63 25.08 -14.28
N PRO A 459 -6.41 24.26 -15.32
CA PRO A 459 -5.09 24.09 -15.91
C PRO A 459 -4.52 25.43 -16.36
N CYS A 460 -3.28 25.72 -15.97
CA CYS A 460 -2.58 26.89 -16.49
C CYS A 460 -2.35 26.75 -18.00
N THR A 461 -2.21 27.85 -18.75
CA THR A 461 -2.03 27.77 -20.22
C THR A 461 -0.56 27.87 -20.64
N ASN A 462 0.21 28.77 -20.04
CA ASN A 462 1.60 29.05 -20.46
C ASN A 462 2.58 29.22 -19.29
N VAL A 463 2.23 28.73 -18.09
CA VAL A 463 3.10 28.87 -16.92
C VAL A 463 3.67 27.52 -16.51
N THR A 464 4.99 27.40 -16.58
CA THR A 464 5.74 26.30 -16.00
C THR A 464 6.20 26.70 -14.61
N ALA A 465 5.81 25.94 -13.59
CA ALA A 465 6.26 26.17 -12.23
C ALA A 465 7.53 25.36 -11.95
N GLU A 466 8.57 25.99 -11.41
CA GLU A 466 9.73 25.27 -10.90
C GLU A 466 9.58 24.97 -9.41
N VAL A 467 9.67 23.69 -9.05
CA VAL A 467 9.59 23.23 -7.66
C VAL A 467 10.86 22.47 -7.29
N TYR A 468 11.52 22.92 -6.24
CA TYR A 468 12.58 22.17 -5.59
C TYR A 468 11.96 21.04 -4.76
N LEU A 469 12.26 19.81 -5.15
CA LEU A 469 11.83 18.59 -4.48
C LEU A 469 12.93 18.03 -3.61
N ARG A 470 12.63 17.76 -2.34
CA ARG A 470 13.51 17.02 -1.44
C ARG A 470 12.76 15.86 -0.80
N ALA A 471 13.22 14.64 -1.03
CA ALA A 471 12.70 13.44 -0.38
C ALA A 471 13.85 12.68 0.31
N TYR A 472 13.68 12.37 1.59
CA TYR A 472 14.71 11.66 2.37
C TYR A 472 14.11 10.89 3.55
N LEU A 473 14.79 9.83 3.96
CA LEU A 473 14.55 9.14 5.22
C LEU A 473 15.40 9.77 6.33
N SER A 474 14.81 9.90 7.52
CA SER A 474 15.53 10.20 8.76
C SER A 474 15.13 9.19 9.85
N PRO A 475 15.99 8.92 10.84
CA PRO A 475 15.65 7.99 11.91
C PRO A 475 14.51 8.53 12.79
N CYS A 476 14.60 9.78 13.24
CA CYS A 476 13.56 10.42 14.05
C CYS A 476 13.08 11.74 13.46
N ILE A 477 11.92 12.19 13.94
CA ILE A 477 11.39 13.52 13.62
C ILE A 477 12.16 14.56 14.44
N ASN A 478 12.77 15.54 13.76
CA ASN A 478 13.48 16.66 14.38
C ASN A 478 14.51 16.24 15.45
N ASP A 479 15.15 15.08 15.28
CA ASP A 479 16.10 14.50 16.24
C ASP A 479 15.57 14.43 17.68
N CYS A 480 14.25 14.25 17.84
CA CYS A 480 13.54 14.20 19.12
C CYS A 480 13.55 15.51 19.93
N GLY A 481 13.88 16.63 19.28
CA GLY A 481 13.89 17.95 19.88
C GLY A 481 15.01 18.11 20.91
N ILE A 482 14.85 19.08 21.82
CA ILE A 482 15.91 19.48 22.75
C ILE A 482 16.07 18.57 23.97
N TYR A 483 15.02 17.82 24.35
CA TYR A 483 14.99 17.01 25.56
C TYR A 483 14.91 15.50 25.30
N GLY A 484 14.66 15.09 24.06
CA GLY A 484 14.59 13.69 23.67
C GLY A 484 15.88 13.22 23.02
N GLN A 485 16.08 11.91 22.97
CA GLN A 485 17.17 11.30 22.20
C GLN A 485 16.59 10.34 21.16
N CYS A 486 17.09 10.44 19.94
CA CYS A 486 16.77 9.46 18.90
C CYS A 486 17.57 8.18 19.15
N LYS A 487 16.88 7.08 19.43
CA LYS A 487 17.51 5.78 19.67
C LYS A 487 17.12 4.77 18.59
N LEU A 488 18.10 3.97 18.19
CA LEU A 488 17.91 2.81 17.34
C LEU A 488 17.57 1.61 18.22
N LEU A 489 16.41 1.03 17.97
CA LEU A 489 15.84 -0.10 18.68
C LEU A 489 15.76 -1.30 17.76
N ARG A 490 15.86 -2.48 18.35
CA ARG A 490 15.82 -3.74 17.62
C ARG A 490 14.85 -4.69 18.28
N THR A 491 13.88 -5.18 17.52
CA THR A 491 13.03 -6.30 17.94
C THR A 491 13.22 -7.47 16.99
N ASN A 492 13.88 -8.51 17.47
CA ASN A 492 14.30 -9.68 16.67
C ASN A 492 15.14 -9.26 15.46
N ASN A 493 14.56 -9.26 14.26
CA ASN A 493 15.21 -8.88 13.00
C ASN A 493 14.70 -7.54 12.44
N TYR A 494 13.77 -6.88 13.15
CA TYR A 494 13.24 -5.58 12.77
C TYR A 494 13.98 -4.47 13.50
N LEU A 495 14.50 -3.50 12.75
CA LEU A 495 15.12 -2.29 13.30
C LEU A 495 14.14 -1.13 13.17
N TYR A 496 14.11 -0.25 14.17
CA TYR A 496 13.35 0.99 14.11
C TYR A 496 13.99 2.06 14.98
N ALA A 497 13.73 3.32 14.66
CA ALA A 497 14.18 4.46 15.40
C ALA A 497 13.01 5.10 16.15
N ALA A 498 13.24 5.53 17.39
CA ALA A 498 12.22 6.16 18.20
C ALA A 498 12.82 7.21 19.14
N CYS A 499 12.00 8.17 19.53
CA CYS A 499 12.35 9.14 20.55
C CYS A 499 12.14 8.55 21.94
N GLU A 500 13.15 8.72 22.80
CA GLU A 500 13.10 8.43 24.23
C GLU A 500 13.23 9.69 25.07
#